data_AF-A0A3G9JW27-F1
#
_entry.id   AF-A0A3G9JW27-F1
#
_cell.length_a   1.000
_cell.length_b   1.000
_cell.length_c   1.000
_cell.angle_alpha   90.00
_cell.angle_beta   90.00
_cell.angle_gamma   90.00
#
_symmetry.space_group_name_H-M   'P 1'
#
loop_
_entity.id
_entity.type
_entity.pdbx_description
1 polymer ?
#
loop_
_entity_poly.entity_id
_entity_poly.type
_entity_poly.pdbx_seq_one_letter_code
_entity_poly.pdbx_strand_id
1 'polypeptide(L)'
;MTRQIHDQFAKEYLEELLTPLGTIRKSKKVKSEVQEIDVWFEPFSSPPPTELPLGLLGKMAATSCLFEPFRNPPTEVEIRSCLSKLYTVHGDVLRKAKRSNKTLTEAELPVLWILTPTFSARMIEDFGTHSDESNWLTGVYGSSLPFMLNQHTRCQDNILLTQKFRKFLKP
;
A
#
# COMPACT_ATOMS: atom_id res chain seq x y z
N MET A 1 12.55 14.13 -14.87
CA MET A 1 11.35 14.13 -15.74
C MET A 1 10.69 12.75 -15.82
N THR A 2 11.44 11.66 -16.07
CA THR A 2 10.90 10.28 -16.12
C THR A 2 10.33 9.75 -14.80
N ARG A 3 10.93 10.09 -13.65
CA ARG A 3 10.43 9.69 -12.31
C ARG A 3 8.97 10.11 -12.08
N GLN A 4 8.57 11.28 -12.57
CA GLN A 4 7.20 11.79 -12.42
C GLN A 4 6.19 11.05 -13.31
N ILE A 5 6.59 10.61 -14.50
CA ILE A 5 5.68 9.90 -15.43
C ILE A 5 5.31 8.53 -14.87
N HIS A 6 6.28 7.79 -14.33
CA HIS A 6 6.03 6.47 -13.76
C HIS A 6 5.25 6.54 -12.44
N ASP A 7 5.56 7.52 -11.61
CA ASP A 7 4.82 7.80 -10.38
C ASP A 7 3.35 8.15 -10.69
N GLN A 8 3.13 9.04 -11.64
CA GLN A 8 1.79 9.41 -12.10
C GLN A 8 1.03 8.20 -12.68
N PHE A 9 1.69 7.39 -13.51
CA PHE A 9 1.08 6.18 -14.08
C PHE A 9 0.69 5.17 -13.00
N ALA A 10 1.56 4.92 -12.01
CA ALA A 10 1.27 4.02 -10.91
C ALA A 10 0.02 4.46 -10.13
N LYS A 11 -0.11 5.76 -9.89
CA LYS A 11 -1.26 6.37 -9.22
C LYS A 11 -2.54 6.23 -10.04
N GLU A 12 -2.50 6.52 -11.33
CA GLU A 12 -3.64 6.36 -12.24
C GLU A 12 -4.07 4.90 -12.39
N TYR A 13 -3.11 3.98 -12.48
CA TYR A 13 -3.39 2.55 -12.58
C TYR A 13 -4.03 1.98 -11.31
N LEU A 14 -3.52 2.36 -10.14
CA LEU A 14 -4.14 1.99 -8.86
C LEU A 14 -5.54 2.60 -8.72
N GLU A 15 -5.74 3.84 -9.16
CA GLU A 15 -7.05 4.48 -9.21
C GLU A 15 -8.04 3.71 -10.06
N GLU A 16 -7.68 3.36 -11.30
CA GLU A 16 -8.55 2.60 -12.20
C GLU A 16 -8.97 1.26 -11.59
N LEU A 17 -8.02 0.52 -10.98
CA LEU A 17 -8.29 -0.79 -10.40
C LEU A 17 -9.09 -0.74 -9.10
N LEU A 18 -8.88 0.28 -8.26
CA LEU A 18 -9.46 0.37 -6.92
C LEU A 18 -10.74 1.18 -6.85
N THR A 19 -11.03 2.05 -7.83
CA THR A 19 -12.27 2.85 -7.90
C THR A 19 -13.53 2.01 -7.68
N PRO A 20 -13.65 0.78 -8.22
CA PRO A 20 -14.82 -0.06 -7.96
C PRO A 20 -14.95 -0.57 -6.52
N LEU A 21 -13.86 -0.58 -5.73
CA LEU A 21 -13.82 -1.12 -4.36
C LEU A 21 -14.00 -0.06 -3.28
N GLY A 22 -13.79 1.22 -3.59
CA GLY A 22 -13.78 2.26 -2.58
C GLY A 22 -13.45 3.64 -3.11
N THR A 23 -13.26 4.57 -2.17
CA THR A 23 -12.82 5.93 -2.46
C THR A 23 -11.30 5.99 -2.49
N ILE A 24 -10.76 6.50 -3.59
CA ILE A 24 -9.33 6.70 -3.76
C ILE A 24 -8.98 8.19 -3.82
N ARG A 25 -7.85 8.57 -3.22
CA ARG A 25 -7.30 9.93 -3.27
C ARG A 25 -5.81 9.86 -3.58
N LYS A 26 -5.41 10.39 -4.74
CA LYS A 26 -4.00 10.53 -5.15
C LYS A 26 -3.36 11.75 -4.51
N SER A 27 -2.05 11.70 -4.23
CA SER A 27 -1.26 12.84 -3.71
C SER A 27 -1.91 13.52 -2.51
N LYS A 28 -2.37 12.71 -1.54
CA LYS A 28 -3.04 13.24 -0.35
C LYS A 28 -2.01 13.89 0.57
N LYS A 29 -2.10 15.21 0.73
CA LYS A 29 -1.24 15.97 1.65
C LYS A 29 -1.43 15.50 3.09
N VAL A 30 -0.32 15.28 3.77
CA VAL A 30 -0.29 14.97 5.20
C VAL A 30 -0.25 16.29 5.96
N LYS A 31 -1.25 16.56 6.80
CA LYS A 31 -1.46 17.89 7.44
C LYS A 31 -0.27 18.41 8.27
N SER A 32 0.63 17.52 8.69
CA SER A 32 1.75 17.84 9.57
C SER A 32 3.11 17.90 8.86
N GLU A 33 3.20 17.55 7.57
CA GLU A 33 4.46 17.45 6.85
C GLU A 33 4.32 18.02 5.43
N VAL A 34 5.41 18.48 4.82
CA VAL A 34 5.48 18.78 3.37
C VAL A 34 5.58 17.46 2.58
N GLN A 35 4.76 16.47 2.95
CA GLN A 35 4.77 15.13 2.39
C GLN A 35 3.38 14.78 1.85
N GLU A 36 3.40 14.00 0.77
CA GLU A 36 2.20 13.48 0.12
C GLU A 36 2.19 11.96 0.21
N ILE A 37 1.01 11.41 0.47
CA ILE A 37 0.73 9.98 0.29
C ILE A 37 0.40 9.78 -1.18
N ASP A 38 1.08 8.84 -1.82
CA ASP A 38 0.92 8.64 -3.25
C ASP A 38 -0.51 8.23 -3.59
N VAL A 39 -1.03 7.23 -2.88
CA VAL A 39 -2.42 6.78 -3.00
C VAL A 39 -2.98 6.46 -1.62
N TRP A 40 -4.06 7.14 -1.26
CA TRP A 40 -4.90 6.83 -0.10
C TRP A 40 -6.18 6.14 -0.55
N PHE A 41 -6.49 5.00 0.05
CA PHE A 41 -7.66 4.20 -0.27
C PHE A 41 -8.54 3.98 0.97
N GLU A 42 -9.84 4.15 0.81
CA GLU A 42 -10.88 3.85 1.80
C GLU A 42 -11.90 2.89 1.16
N PRO A 43 -12.03 1.63 1.62
CA PRO A 43 -13.01 0.70 1.06
C PRO A 43 -14.44 1.16 1.35
N PHE A 44 -15.38 0.78 0.48
CA PHE A 44 -16.80 0.97 0.78
C PHE A 44 -17.22 0.09 1.97
N SER A 45 -18.12 0.60 2.81
CA SER A 45 -18.64 -0.14 3.98
C SER A 45 -19.45 -1.38 3.59
N SER A 46 -19.95 -1.43 2.35
CA SER A 46 -20.62 -2.59 1.76
C SER A 46 -19.73 -3.17 0.66
N PRO A 47 -19.63 -4.50 0.54
CA PRO A 47 -18.91 -5.11 -0.58
C PRO A 47 -19.51 -4.65 -1.91
N PRO A 48 -18.69 -4.54 -2.97
CA PRO A 48 -19.17 -4.16 -4.29
C PRO A 48 -20.25 -5.15 -4.78
N PRO A 49 -21.22 -4.72 -5.60
CA PRO A 49 -22.30 -5.59 -6.11
C PRO A 49 -21.81 -6.77 -6.94
N THR A 50 -20.57 -6.69 -7.44
CA THR A 50 -19.94 -7.68 -8.29
C THR A 50 -18.64 -8.12 -7.64
N GLU A 51 -18.41 -9.43 -7.53
CA GLU A 51 -17.10 -9.97 -7.16
C GLU A 51 -16.08 -9.59 -8.23
N LEU A 52 -15.20 -8.64 -7.90
CA LEU A 52 -14.15 -8.22 -8.81
C LEU A 52 -12.97 -9.20 -8.70
N PRO A 53 -12.42 -9.70 -9.82
CA PRO A 53 -11.29 -10.63 -9.82
C PRO A 53 -9.96 -9.89 -9.57
N LEU A 54 -9.91 -9.04 -8.54
CA LEU A 54 -8.73 -8.25 -8.18
C LEU A 54 -7.70 -9.03 -7.35
N GLY A 55 -8.04 -10.26 -6.95
CA GLY A 55 -7.13 -11.20 -6.28
C GLY A 55 -6.43 -10.55 -5.08
N LEU A 56 -5.10 -10.54 -5.10
CA LEU A 56 -4.28 -9.94 -4.03
C LEU A 56 -4.60 -8.45 -3.80
N LEU A 57 -4.87 -7.68 -4.85
CA LEU A 57 -5.15 -6.24 -4.71
C LEU A 57 -6.42 -6.02 -3.90
N GLY A 58 -7.45 -6.82 -4.15
CA GLY A 58 -8.69 -6.80 -3.36
C GLY A 58 -8.42 -7.16 -1.91
N LYS A 59 -7.55 -8.15 -1.65
CA LYS A 59 -7.15 -8.52 -0.29
C LYS A 59 -6.36 -7.40 0.42
N MET A 60 -5.49 -6.69 -0.28
CA MET A 60 -4.73 -5.54 0.23
C MET A 60 -5.64 -4.35 0.57
N ALA A 61 -6.69 -4.17 -0.22
CA ALA A 61 -7.67 -3.10 -0.12
C ALA A 61 -8.88 -3.45 0.78
N ALA A 62 -8.79 -4.53 1.58
CA ALA A 62 -9.88 -4.93 2.47
C ALA A 62 -10.09 -3.96 3.64
N THR A 63 -9.06 -3.23 4.03
CA THR A 63 -9.09 -2.14 5.02
C THR A 63 -8.59 -0.85 4.38
N SER A 64 -8.84 0.29 5.03
CA SER A 64 -8.25 1.56 4.59
C SER A 64 -6.74 1.41 4.49
N CYS A 65 -6.11 1.94 3.44
CA CYS A 65 -4.68 1.73 3.25
C CYS A 65 -4.00 2.83 2.43
N LEU A 66 -2.68 2.86 2.56
CA LEU A 66 -1.79 3.71 1.79
C LEU A 66 -1.03 2.82 0.81
N PHE A 67 -0.95 3.20 -0.47
CA PHE A 67 -0.02 2.57 -1.40
C PHE A 67 1.10 3.54 -1.76
N GLU A 68 2.34 3.07 -1.63
CA GLU A 68 3.56 3.79 -1.95
C GLU A 68 4.35 2.96 -2.99
N PRO A 69 4.15 3.21 -4.29
CA PRO A 69 4.82 2.47 -5.36
C PRO A 69 6.23 3.01 -5.62
N PHE A 70 7.22 2.12 -5.67
CA PHE A 70 8.61 2.43 -5.95
C PHE A 70 9.07 1.76 -7.25
N ARG A 71 9.73 2.55 -8.13
CA ARG A 71 10.36 2.04 -9.35
C ARG A 71 11.67 1.30 -9.10
N ASN A 72 12.43 1.74 -8.11
CA ASN A 72 13.65 1.10 -7.67
C ASN A 72 13.44 0.57 -6.25
N PRO A 73 14.28 -0.32 -5.74
CA PRO A 73 14.24 -0.68 -4.32
C PRO A 73 14.30 0.58 -3.45
N PRO A 74 13.34 0.78 -2.53
CA PRO A 74 13.38 1.93 -1.65
C PRO A 74 14.60 1.84 -0.74
N THR A 75 15.16 2.99 -0.39
CA THR A 75 16.16 3.10 0.68
C THR A 75 15.49 2.97 2.05
N GLU A 76 16.27 2.69 3.10
CA GLU A 76 15.71 2.66 4.47
C GLU A 76 15.08 3.99 4.88
N VAL A 77 15.64 5.11 4.42
CA VAL A 77 15.11 6.46 4.69
C VAL A 77 13.75 6.64 4.02
N GLU A 78 13.58 6.16 2.80
CA GLU A 78 12.29 6.20 2.10
C GLU A 78 11.24 5.33 2.81
N ILE A 79 11.60 4.14 3.30
CA ILE A 79 10.68 3.29 4.08
C ILE A 79 10.28 3.98 5.40
N ARG A 80 11.25 4.53 6.14
CA ARG A 80 10.97 5.29 7.37
C ARG A 80 10.07 6.50 7.10
N SER A 81 10.25 7.16 5.96
CA SER A 81 9.38 8.24 5.51
C SER A 81 7.94 7.74 5.28
N CYS A 82 7.74 6.64 4.56
CA CYS A 82 6.42 6.03 4.39
C CYS A 82 5.77 5.64 5.73
N LEU A 83 6.54 5.12 6.68
CA LEU A 83 6.06 4.83 8.04
C LEU A 83 5.64 6.09 8.79
N SER A 84 6.37 7.21 8.66
CA SER A 84 5.98 8.49 9.25
C SER A 84 4.62 8.95 8.74
N LYS A 85 4.38 8.82 7.42
CA LYS A 85 3.07 9.13 6.82
C LYS A 85 1.96 8.27 7.41
N LEU A 86 2.20 6.95 7.56
CA LEU A 86 1.25 6.01 8.14
C LEU A 86 0.86 6.42 9.58
N TYR A 87 1.85 6.66 10.44
CA TYR A 87 1.57 7.02 11.84
C TYR A 87 0.88 8.38 11.96
N THR A 88 1.17 9.32 11.06
CA THR A 88 0.44 10.59 11.01
C THR A 88 -1.04 10.36 10.67
N VAL A 89 -1.31 9.49 9.70
CA VAL A 89 -2.68 9.09 9.33
C VAL A 89 -3.38 8.35 10.47
N HIS A 90 -2.70 7.44 11.16
CA HIS A 90 -3.24 6.77 12.36
C HIS A 90 -3.67 7.78 13.41
N GLY A 91 -2.82 8.77 13.70
CA GLY A 91 -3.16 9.85 14.62
C GLY A 91 -4.44 10.60 14.20
N ASP A 92 -4.60 10.90 12.92
CA ASP A 92 -5.81 11.55 12.40
C ASP A 92 -7.06 10.67 12.49
N VAL A 93 -6.93 9.38 12.17
CA VAL A 93 -8.02 8.40 12.25
C VAL A 93 -8.47 8.21 13.70
N LEU A 94 -7.54 8.02 14.63
CA LEU A 94 -7.82 7.89 16.06
C LEU A 94 -8.46 9.15 16.64
N ARG A 95 -8.00 10.34 16.26
CA ARG A 95 -8.62 11.61 16.67
C ARG A 95 -10.05 11.74 16.15
N LYS A 96 -10.31 11.35 14.91
CA LYS A 96 -11.67 11.37 14.34
C LYS A 96 -12.58 10.39 15.09
N ALA A 97 -12.12 9.16 15.32
CA ALA A 97 -12.88 8.15 16.05
C ALA A 97 -13.23 8.61 17.48
N LYS A 98 -12.27 9.21 18.19
CA LYS A 98 -12.50 9.80 19.51
C LYS A 98 -13.57 10.89 19.49
N ARG A 99 -13.59 11.77 18.48
CA ARG A 99 -14.61 12.83 18.33
C ARG A 99 -16.00 12.26 18.06
N SER A 100 -16.09 11.10 17.42
CA SER A 100 -17.34 10.39 17.16
C SER A 100 -17.68 9.34 18.23
N ASN A 101 -17.00 9.35 19.39
CA ASN A 101 -17.15 8.34 20.45
C ASN A 101 -17.06 6.87 19.96
N LYS A 102 -16.25 6.63 18.93
CA LYS A 102 -15.96 5.29 18.41
C LYS A 102 -14.59 4.85 18.92
N THR A 103 -14.51 3.62 19.44
CA THR A 103 -13.24 2.94 19.70
C THR A 103 -12.87 2.14 18.46
N LEU A 104 -11.63 2.27 18.00
CA LEU A 104 -11.09 1.47 16.89
C LEU A 104 -10.19 0.38 17.45
N THR A 105 -10.27 -0.79 16.83
CA THR A 105 -9.32 -1.89 17.02
C THR A 105 -8.10 -1.72 16.11
N GLU A 106 -7.00 -2.42 16.41
CA GLU A 106 -5.79 -2.39 15.57
C GLU A 106 -6.10 -2.84 14.13
N ALA A 107 -7.00 -3.80 13.96
CA ALA A 107 -7.42 -4.30 12.64
C ALA A 107 -8.20 -3.28 11.80
N GLU A 108 -8.77 -2.24 12.43
CA GLU A 108 -9.46 -1.15 11.73
C GLU A 108 -8.50 0.00 11.37
N LEU A 109 -7.26 -0.04 11.86
CA LEU A 109 -6.27 0.97 11.51
C LEU A 109 -5.80 0.81 10.07
N PRO A 110 -5.49 1.92 9.39
CA PRO A 110 -5.01 1.83 8.01
C PRO A 110 -3.70 1.05 7.90
N VAL A 111 -3.51 0.32 6.80
CA VAL A 111 -2.28 -0.44 6.52
C VAL A 111 -1.45 0.29 5.46
N LEU A 112 -0.11 0.26 5.59
CA LEU A 112 0.80 0.74 4.55
C LEU A 112 1.23 -0.40 3.61
N TRP A 113 1.08 -0.21 2.31
CA TRP A 113 1.56 -1.10 1.26
C TRP A 113 2.67 -0.43 0.45
N ILE A 114 3.89 -0.95 0.59
CA ILE A 114 5.03 -0.52 -0.24
C ILE A 114 5.17 -1.50 -1.40
N LEU A 115 4.99 -1.00 -2.62
CA LEU A 115 5.06 -1.80 -3.84
C LEU A 115 6.42 -1.60 -4.48
N THR A 116 7.26 -2.63 -4.52
CA THR A 116 8.64 -2.48 -5.00
C THR A 116 9.07 -3.64 -5.91
N PRO A 117 9.88 -3.41 -6.96
CA PRO A 117 10.31 -4.49 -7.85
C PRO A 117 11.14 -5.56 -7.11
N THR A 118 12.02 -5.15 -6.21
CA THR A 118 12.91 -6.01 -5.44
C THR A 118 13.18 -5.40 -4.08
N PHE A 119 13.53 -6.24 -3.11
CA PHE A 119 13.86 -5.81 -1.77
C PHE A 119 14.95 -6.73 -1.22
N SER A 120 15.97 -6.16 -0.57
CA SER A 120 17.17 -6.92 -0.20
C SER A 120 16.94 -7.75 1.06
N ALA A 121 17.67 -8.86 1.20
CA ALA A 121 17.59 -9.72 2.39
C ALA A 121 17.94 -8.95 3.68
N ARG A 122 18.95 -8.09 3.61
CA ARG A 122 19.31 -7.20 4.72
C ARG A 122 18.13 -6.33 5.16
N MET A 123 17.38 -5.78 4.21
CA MET A 123 16.25 -4.91 4.53
C MET A 123 15.07 -5.69 5.10
N ILE A 124 14.93 -6.98 4.76
CA ILE A 124 13.94 -7.86 5.38
C ILE A 124 14.24 -8.01 6.88
N GLU A 125 15.51 -8.22 7.21
CA GLU A 125 15.99 -8.37 8.59
C GLU A 125 15.91 -7.05 9.37
N ASP A 126 16.43 -5.95 8.81
CA ASP A 126 16.49 -4.63 9.45
C ASP A 126 15.09 -4.10 9.83
N PHE A 127 14.06 -4.48 9.06
CA PHE A 127 12.67 -4.09 9.32
C PHE A 127 11.81 -5.22 9.91
N GLY A 128 12.42 -6.37 10.27
CA GLY A 128 11.73 -7.49 10.91
C GLY A 128 10.58 -8.07 10.07
N THR A 129 10.68 -7.97 8.74
CA THR A 129 9.63 -8.46 7.85
C THR A 129 9.80 -9.96 7.62
N HIS A 130 8.70 -10.68 7.50
CA HIS A 130 8.67 -12.12 7.26
C HIS A 130 7.62 -12.46 6.21
N SER A 131 7.87 -13.51 5.45
CA SER A 131 6.88 -14.09 4.54
C SER A 131 5.86 -14.88 5.35
N ASP A 132 4.58 -14.61 5.14
CA ASP A 132 3.49 -15.43 5.64
C ASP A 132 2.77 -16.05 4.45
N GLU A 133 3.29 -17.18 3.97
CA GLU A 133 2.76 -17.86 2.79
C GLU A 133 1.42 -18.57 3.06
N SER A 134 1.01 -18.68 4.33
CA SER A 134 -0.29 -19.26 4.69
C SER A 134 -1.43 -18.28 4.43
N ASN A 135 -1.18 -16.99 4.66
CA ASN A 135 -2.16 -15.93 4.44
C ASN A 135 -1.89 -15.14 3.16
N TRP A 136 -0.66 -15.11 2.65
CA TRP A 136 -0.28 -14.26 1.54
C TRP A 136 0.47 -15.01 0.44
N LEU A 137 0.49 -14.45 -0.76
CA LEU A 137 1.24 -15.02 -1.87
C LEU A 137 2.75 -14.76 -1.69
N THR A 138 3.58 -15.65 -2.25
CA THR A 138 5.03 -15.47 -2.28
C THR A 138 5.39 -14.10 -2.85
N GLY A 139 6.30 -13.40 -2.16
CA GLY A 139 6.70 -12.02 -2.49
C GLY A 139 6.00 -10.97 -1.65
N VAL A 140 5.00 -11.33 -0.83
CA VAL A 140 4.41 -10.45 0.17
C VAL A 140 5.07 -10.69 1.53
N TYR A 141 5.54 -9.63 2.17
CA TYR A 141 6.18 -9.68 3.48
C TYR A 141 5.44 -8.76 4.43
N GLY A 142 5.06 -9.29 5.59
CA GLY A 142 4.49 -8.52 6.68
C GLY A 142 5.53 -8.27 7.76
N SER A 143 5.31 -7.26 8.60
CA SER A 143 6.06 -7.10 9.85
C SER A 143 5.08 -7.07 11.03
N SER A 144 5.59 -7.07 12.25
CA SER A 144 4.77 -6.78 13.44
C SER A 144 4.26 -5.33 13.49
N LEU A 145 4.83 -4.45 12.66
CA LEU A 145 4.34 -3.09 12.44
C LEU A 145 3.27 -3.10 11.32
N PRO A 146 2.37 -2.10 11.27
CA PRO A 146 1.23 -2.06 10.34
C PRO A 146 1.62 -1.71 8.88
N PHE A 147 2.69 -2.30 8.37
CA PHE A 147 3.10 -2.17 6.98
C PHE A 147 3.42 -3.53 6.37
N MET A 148 3.23 -3.58 5.06
CA MET A 148 3.50 -4.75 4.23
C MET A 148 4.28 -4.35 2.98
N LEU A 149 5.19 -5.22 2.58
CA LEU A 149 6.04 -5.08 1.41
C LEU A 149 5.57 -6.07 0.34
N ASN A 150 5.43 -5.60 -0.89
CA ASN A 150 5.17 -6.47 -2.03
C ASN A 150 6.35 -6.42 -3.00
N GLN A 151 7.07 -7.54 -3.10
CA GLN A 151 8.16 -7.77 -4.05
C GLN A 151 7.62 -8.40 -5.34
N HIS A 152 7.48 -7.58 -6.38
CA HIS A 152 6.84 -7.97 -7.65
C HIS A 152 7.60 -9.07 -8.42
N THR A 153 8.89 -9.30 -8.13
CA THR A 153 9.72 -10.26 -8.88
C THR A 153 9.49 -11.72 -8.49
N ARG A 154 8.95 -11.99 -7.29
CA ARG A 154 8.72 -13.34 -6.76
C ARG A 154 7.26 -13.80 -6.79
N CYS A 155 6.30 -12.91 -7.10
CA CYS A 155 4.89 -13.28 -7.18
C CYS A 155 4.60 -13.91 -8.54
N GLN A 156 4.58 -15.25 -8.62
CA GLN A 156 4.36 -15.99 -9.87
C GLN A 156 2.87 -16.07 -10.28
N ASP A 157 1.94 -15.91 -9.33
CA ASP A 157 0.50 -16.21 -9.56
C ASP A 157 -0.42 -15.00 -9.74
N ASN A 158 0.10 -13.77 -9.85
CA ASN A 158 -0.73 -12.57 -9.88
C ASN A 158 -0.59 -11.76 -11.17
N ILE A 159 -1.29 -12.23 -12.21
CA ILE A 159 -1.19 -11.80 -13.62
C ILE A 159 -1.50 -10.30 -13.83
N LEU A 160 -2.38 -9.68 -13.03
CA LEU A 160 -2.82 -8.30 -13.26
C LEU A 160 -1.89 -7.24 -12.63
N LEU A 161 -1.56 -7.38 -11.35
CA LEU A 161 -0.69 -6.43 -10.65
C LEU A 161 0.79 -6.58 -11.03
N THR A 162 1.27 -7.79 -11.33
CA THR A 162 2.70 -7.95 -11.61
C THR A 162 3.03 -7.80 -13.08
N GLN A 163 2.26 -8.30 -14.05
CA GLN A 163 2.74 -8.27 -15.44
C GLN A 163 2.75 -6.87 -16.07
N LYS A 164 1.69 -6.06 -15.88
CA LYS A 164 1.64 -4.68 -16.40
C LYS A 164 2.56 -3.75 -15.61
N PHE A 165 2.51 -3.82 -14.29
CA PHE A 165 3.35 -2.99 -13.41
C PHE A 165 4.84 -3.34 -13.55
N ARG A 166 5.21 -4.62 -13.68
CA ARG A 166 6.61 -5.06 -13.92
C ARG A 166 7.12 -4.72 -15.32
N LYS A 167 6.25 -4.64 -16.35
CA LYS A 167 6.64 -4.13 -17.67
C LYS A 167 6.99 -2.64 -17.62
N PHE A 168 6.32 -1.87 -16.77
CA PHE A 168 6.51 -0.41 -16.66
C PHE A 168 7.57 0.03 -15.63
N LEU A 169 7.82 -0.76 -14.58
CA LEU A 169 8.90 -0.49 -13.62
C LEU A 169 10.28 -0.98 -14.09
N LYS A 170 10.36 -1.63 -15.26
CA LYS A 170 11.65 -1.91 -15.91
C LYS A 170 12.26 -0.59 -16.40
N PRO A 171 13.58 -0.40 -16.23
CA PRO A 171 14.26 0.79 -16.73
C PRO A 171 14.27 0.91 -18.24
#